data_AF-A0A6M9PGU0-F1
#
_entry.id   AF-A0A6M9PGU0-F1
#
_cell.length_a   1.000
_cell.length_b   1.000
_cell.length_c   1.000
_cell.angle_alpha   90.00
_cell.angle_beta   90.00
_cell.angle_gamma   90.00
#
_symmetry.space_group_name_H-M   'P 1'
#
loop_
_entity.id
_entity.type
_entity.pdbx_description
1 polymer ?
#
loop_
_entity_poly.entity_id
_entity_poly.type
_entity_poly.pdbx_seq_one_letter_code
_entity_poly.pdbx_strand_id
1 'polypeptide(L)'
;MASREFLKILQTARLGDVSAQQNLASAYLSGAFKTPIQPSNALIWLEKAYLSIQNQLLINTSSSDTEITSSGAPSPLILEILEQISAVPLAATFNSPAFMFGWKSFWELAKANSSASDVAQWQLADLLLDPDKHDLQSELATWLARHEGGVDFSLLRNTAKEFLINLAETESSFTNPAKELLIKLQPKDEALSSLWNAWISEQNETALMQAAELGLTIAKLTLGLRLAQLNDRLNVRLSDQLSDQANNKKTPSNGLGGKSNASLKKAAYWLELAAKDGDRDAWFALGEIYRRPQFSGYNAAESDRCFDRAADLGHPVAQFRRGANLWRKREKIEEPVRGLQASYWIWQAQQQDVPEAKELLGKVLENASSPKNNDWYELATYAEKALNHHAEHQLEEEWILLCHRLVIANQFNLSKAELLLCEVGQLQHEHCVVVDIRHELPKILPRLIQIDTTLQRRSLLAAGKAFAGSESDLEGNLRQRRYRFDRVTEWLKATFSHDQALA
;
A
#
# COMPACT_ATOMS: atom_id res chain seq x y z
N MET A 1 -49.46 10.58 -27.99
CA MET A 1 -50.91 10.37 -27.72
C MET A 1 -51.07 9.00 -27.10
N ALA A 2 -51.76 8.91 -25.96
CA ALA A 2 -52.01 7.63 -25.30
C ALA A 2 -52.86 6.72 -26.20
N SER A 3 -52.62 5.40 -26.14
CA SER A 3 -53.36 4.45 -26.99
C SER A 3 -54.86 4.44 -26.68
N ARG A 4 -55.67 4.04 -27.65
CA ARG A 4 -57.12 3.88 -27.47
C ARG A 4 -57.46 2.85 -26.39
N GLU A 5 -56.62 1.82 -26.25
CA GLU A 5 -56.71 0.79 -25.23
C GLU A 5 -56.44 1.36 -23.83
N PHE A 6 -55.42 2.21 -23.68
CA PHE A 6 -55.12 2.89 -22.42
C PHE A 6 -56.28 3.77 -21.95
N LEU A 7 -56.91 4.51 -22.87
CA LEU A 7 -58.08 5.34 -22.53
C LEU A 7 -59.27 4.50 -22.07
N LYS A 8 -59.47 3.30 -22.64
CA LYS A 8 -60.51 2.36 -22.21
C LYS A 8 -60.24 1.83 -20.81
N ILE A 9 -58.99 1.43 -20.52
CA ILE A 9 -58.54 0.98 -19.18
C ILE A 9 -58.68 2.12 -18.16
N LEU A 10 -58.33 3.35 -18.53
CA LEU A 10 -58.48 4.52 -17.65
C LEU A 10 -59.95 4.80 -17.31
N GLN A 11 -60.86 4.62 -18.27
CA GLN A 11 -62.29 4.80 -18.04
C GLN A 11 -62.83 3.73 -17.07
N THR A 12 -62.47 2.46 -17.26
CA THR A 12 -62.91 1.37 -16.36
C THR A 12 -62.28 1.48 -14.97
N ALA A 13 -61.01 1.87 -14.88
CA ALA A 13 -60.33 2.11 -13.61
C ALA A 13 -60.99 3.24 -12.79
N ARG A 14 -61.48 4.30 -13.45
CA ARG A 14 -62.25 5.39 -12.82
C ARG A 14 -63.62 4.95 -12.31
N LEU A 15 -64.19 3.90 -12.88
CA LEU A 15 -65.45 3.30 -12.44
C LEU A 15 -65.27 2.35 -11.23
N GLY A 16 -64.03 2.13 -10.77
CA GLY A 16 -63.74 1.32 -9.58
C GLY A 16 -63.37 -0.14 -9.86
N ASP A 17 -63.12 -0.53 -11.11
CA ASP A 17 -62.65 -1.87 -11.44
C ASP A 17 -61.20 -2.07 -10.99
N VAL A 18 -60.97 -2.98 -10.04
CA VAL A 18 -59.68 -3.30 -9.42
C VAL A 18 -58.67 -3.79 -10.45
N SER A 19 -59.10 -4.67 -11.37
CA SER A 19 -58.22 -5.25 -12.40
C SER A 19 -57.74 -4.17 -13.38
N ALA A 20 -58.63 -3.23 -13.73
CA ALA A 20 -58.28 -2.09 -14.55
C ALA A 20 -57.32 -1.13 -13.83
N GLN A 21 -57.48 -0.93 -12.52
CA GLN A 21 -56.58 -0.09 -11.71
C GLN A 21 -55.16 -0.69 -11.62
N GLN A 22 -55.03 -2.01 -11.40
CA GLN A 22 -53.75 -2.72 -11.41
C GLN A 22 -53.06 -2.64 -12.78
N ASN A 23 -53.81 -2.87 -13.87
CA ASN A 23 -53.29 -2.75 -15.24
C ASN A 23 -52.83 -1.32 -15.59
N LEU A 24 -53.48 -0.32 -15.00
CA LEU A 24 -53.10 1.08 -15.18
C LEU A 24 -51.81 1.41 -14.42
N ALA A 25 -51.67 0.89 -13.20
CA ALA A 25 -50.44 1.01 -12.44
C ALA A 25 -49.25 0.33 -13.15
N SER A 26 -49.44 -0.90 -13.66
CA SER A 26 -48.39 -1.60 -14.42
C SER A 26 -48.02 -0.86 -15.71
N ALA A 27 -48.98 -0.23 -16.39
CA ALA A 27 -48.70 0.62 -17.55
C ALA A 27 -47.88 1.87 -17.20
N TYR A 28 -48.10 2.49 -16.04
CA TYR A 28 -47.28 3.62 -15.58
C TYR A 28 -45.88 3.24 -15.11
N LEU A 29 -45.65 1.98 -14.70
CA LEU A 29 -44.32 1.48 -14.35
C LEU A 29 -43.52 1.06 -15.59
N SER A 30 -44.16 0.40 -16.55
CA SER A 30 -43.51 -0.16 -17.74
C SER A 30 -43.44 0.81 -18.93
N GLY A 31 -44.25 1.87 -18.96
CA GLY A 31 -44.43 2.72 -20.13
C GLY A 31 -45.24 2.05 -21.25
N ALA A 32 -45.96 0.96 -20.94
CA ALA A 32 -46.82 0.26 -21.89
C ALA A 32 -47.87 1.22 -22.49
N PHE A 33 -48.34 0.95 -23.69
CA PHE A 33 -49.32 1.79 -24.39
C PHE A 33 -48.85 3.23 -24.71
N LYS A 34 -47.52 3.45 -24.75
CA LYS A 34 -46.88 4.76 -25.01
C LYS A 34 -47.19 5.80 -23.92
N THR A 35 -47.33 5.35 -22.69
CA THR A 35 -47.48 6.22 -21.52
C THR A 35 -46.11 6.64 -20.99
N PRO A 36 -45.98 7.86 -20.44
CA PRO A 36 -44.78 8.23 -19.72
C PRO A 36 -44.67 7.40 -18.45
N ILE A 37 -43.44 6.97 -18.12
CA ILE A 37 -43.15 6.25 -16.87
C ILE A 37 -43.37 7.23 -15.70
N GLN A 38 -44.34 6.92 -14.84
CA GLN A 38 -44.78 7.78 -13.74
C GLN A 38 -45.05 6.95 -12.48
N PRO A 39 -44.00 6.62 -11.69
CA PRO A 39 -44.13 5.81 -10.47
C PRO A 39 -45.13 6.37 -9.46
N SER A 40 -45.17 7.71 -9.33
CA SER A 40 -46.13 8.39 -8.44
C SER A 40 -47.59 8.10 -8.81
N ASN A 41 -47.92 8.09 -10.11
CA ASN A 41 -49.26 7.78 -10.59
C ASN A 41 -49.58 6.30 -10.46
N ALA A 42 -48.60 5.42 -10.67
CA ALA A 42 -48.77 3.99 -10.43
C ALA A 42 -49.18 3.70 -8.98
N LEU A 43 -48.49 4.32 -8.01
CA LEU A 43 -48.80 4.16 -6.59
C LEU A 43 -50.21 4.63 -6.22
N ILE A 44 -50.68 5.75 -6.79
CA ILE A 44 -52.05 6.25 -6.55
C ILE A 44 -53.11 5.25 -7.03
N TRP A 45 -52.88 4.59 -8.18
CA TRP A 45 -53.83 3.59 -8.69
C TRP A 45 -53.78 2.29 -7.89
N LEU A 46 -52.60 1.88 -7.40
CA LEU A 46 -52.47 0.74 -6.49
C LEU A 46 -53.13 1.00 -5.14
N GLU A 47 -53.03 2.21 -4.58
CA GLU A 47 -53.73 2.61 -3.36
C GLU A 47 -55.25 2.49 -3.54
N LYS A 48 -55.79 2.99 -4.65
CA LYS A 48 -57.22 2.88 -4.97
C LYS A 48 -57.67 1.42 -5.11
N ALA A 49 -56.87 0.59 -5.77
CA ALA A 49 -57.14 -0.83 -5.93
C ALA A 49 -57.17 -1.53 -4.57
N TYR A 50 -56.17 -1.25 -3.73
CA TYR A 50 -56.09 -1.78 -2.37
C TYR A 50 -57.32 -1.41 -1.53
N LEU A 51 -57.70 -0.13 -1.51
CA LEU A 51 -58.88 0.34 -0.77
C LEU A 51 -60.18 -0.26 -1.30
N SER A 52 -60.31 -0.43 -2.62
CA SER A 52 -61.48 -1.06 -3.24
C SER A 52 -61.61 -2.53 -2.80
N ILE A 53 -60.51 -3.28 -2.77
CA ILE A 53 -60.52 -4.67 -2.28
C ILE A 53 -60.86 -4.73 -0.80
N GLN A 54 -60.26 -3.87 0.03
CA GLN A 54 -60.56 -3.82 1.47
C GLN A 54 -62.04 -3.54 1.72
N ASN A 55 -62.63 -2.59 1.00
CA ASN A 55 -64.06 -2.29 1.10
C ASN A 55 -64.94 -3.45 0.66
N GLN A 56 -64.57 -4.17 -0.41
CA GLN A 56 -65.29 -5.36 -0.86
C GLN A 56 -65.23 -6.50 0.18
N LEU A 57 -64.08 -6.70 0.83
CA LEU A 57 -63.93 -7.68 1.91
C LEU A 57 -64.77 -7.31 3.13
N LEU A 58 -64.78 -6.03 3.52
CA LEU A 58 -65.62 -5.53 4.62
C LEU A 58 -67.12 -5.71 4.35
N ILE A 59 -67.58 -5.41 3.14
CA ILE A 59 -68.98 -5.61 2.73
C ILE A 59 -69.35 -7.10 2.78
N ASN A 60 -68.49 -7.98 2.28
CA ASN A 60 -68.73 -9.42 2.33
C ASN A 60 -68.80 -9.94 3.76
N THR A 61 -67.92 -9.48 4.66
CA THR A 61 -67.97 -9.86 6.09
C THR A 61 -69.20 -9.35 6.82
N SER A 62 -69.77 -8.21 6.41
CA SER A 62 -71.01 -7.68 6.99
C SER A 62 -72.29 -8.39 6.52
N SER A 63 -72.20 -9.21 5.47
CA SER A 63 -73.34 -9.93 4.88
C SER A 63 -73.45 -11.40 5.30
N SER A 64 -72.43 -11.94 5.98
CA SER A 64 -72.41 -13.31 6.51
C SER A 64 -72.45 -13.31 8.04
N ASP A 65 -73.62 -13.56 8.63
CA ASP A 65 -73.77 -13.91 10.05
C ASP A 65 -73.17 -15.30 10.29
N THR A 66 -71.86 -15.38 10.51
CA THR A 66 -71.22 -16.55 11.12
C THR A 66 -70.01 -16.12 11.96
N GLU A 67 -69.99 -16.62 13.20
CA GLU A 67 -68.97 -16.42 14.22
C GLU A 67 -67.55 -16.88 13.82
N ILE A 68 -66.58 -16.04 14.23
CA ILE A 68 -65.20 -16.30 14.70
C ILE A 68 -64.24 -17.04 13.75
N THR A 69 -63.15 -16.37 13.35
CA THR A 69 -61.76 -16.81 13.63
C THR A 69 -60.77 -15.78 13.08
N SER A 70 -59.97 -15.20 13.97
CA SER A 70 -58.74 -14.49 13.64
C SER A 70 -57.74 -15.46 13.00
N SER A 71 -57.83 -15.67 11.68
CA SER A 71 -56.73 -16.20 10.89
C SER A 71 -56.20 -15.06 10.01
N GLY A 72 -55.10 -14.45 10.47
CA GLY A 72 -54.50 -13.26 9.89
C GLY A 72 -53.73 -13.52 8.59
N ALA A 73 -54.32 -14.23 7.63
CA ALA A 73 -53.75 -14.36 6.30
C ALA A 73 -54.37 -13.31 5.36
N PRO A 74 -53.57 -12.44 4.72
CA PRO A 74 -54.10 -11.49 3.74
C PRO A 74 -54.75 -12.26 2.57
N SER A 75 -55.89 -11.76 2.08
CA SER A 75 -56.55 -12.31 0.89
C SER A 75 -55.56 -12.43 -0.27
N PRO A 76 -55.61 -13.49 -1.10
CA PRO A 76 -54.68 -13.68 -2.22
C PRO A 76 -54.66 -12.48 -3.19
N LEU A 77 -55.77 -11.76 -3.33
CA LEU A 77 -55.86 -10.55 -4.13
C LEU A 77 -55.07 -9.36 -3.53
N ILE A 78 -54.97 -9.29 -2.20
CA ILE A 78 -54.17 -8.28 -1.50
C ILE A 78 -52.68 -8.58 -1.68
N LEU A 79 -52.28 -9.86 -1.64
CA LEU A 79 -50.90 -10.27 -1.89
C LEU A 79 -50.42 -9.88 -3.30
N GLU A 80 -51.27 -10.05 -4.32
CA GLU A 80 -50.96 -9.66 -5.70
C GLU A 80 -50.74 -8.13 -5.83
N ILE A 81 -51.57 -7.32 -5.17
CA ILE A 81 -51.36 -5.86 -5.14
C ILE A 81 -50.08 -5.50 -4.40
N LEU A 82 -49.80 -6.14 -3.26
CA LEU A 82 -48.58 -5.88 -2.48
C LEU A 82 -47.32 -6.25 -3.28
N GLU A 83 -47.35 -7.32 -4.06
CA GLU A 83 -46.26 -7.66 -4.99
C GLU A 83 -46.05 -6.58 -6.05
N GLN A 84 -47.14 -6.07 -6.66
CA GLN A 84 -47.05 -4.94 -7.60
C GLN A 84 -46.55 -3.64 -6.95
N ILE A 85 -46.90 -3.39 -5.68
CA ILE A 85 -46.39 -2.25 -4.91
C ILE A 85 -44.88 -2.37 -4.71
N SER A 86 -44.35 -3.57 -4.43
CA SER A 86 -42.91 -3.78 -4.24
C SER A 86 -42.08 -3.39 -5.47
N ALA A 87 -42.66 -3.47 -6.67
CA ALA A 87 -42.01 -3.07 -7.93
C ALA A 87 -41.97 -1.55 -8.16
N VAL A 88 -42.67 -0.75 -7.34
CA VAL A 88 -42.69 0.70 -7.46
C VAL A 88 -41.42 1.29 -6.84
N PRO A 89 -40.61 2.08 -7.56
CA PRO A 89 -39.45 2.75 -6.98
C PRO A 89 -39.88 3.75 -5.88
N LEU A 90 -39.67 3.40 -4.61
CA LEU A 90 -40.19 4.17 -3.47
C LEU A 90 -39.62 5.60 -3.43
N ALA A 91 -38.33 5.75 -3.75
CA ALA A 91 -37.69 7.07 -3.82
C ALA A 91 -38.36 8.02 -4.83
N ALA A 92 -38.88 7.48 -5.95
CA ALA A 92 -39.52 8.26 -7.01
C ALA A 92 -40.99 8.63 -6.70
N THR A 93 -41.55 8.14 -5.59
CA THR A 93 -42.93 8.43 -5.17
C THR A 93 -43.02 9.38 -3.99
N PHE A 94 -41.89 9.89 -3.47
CA PHE A 94 -41.85 10.77 -2.29
C PHE A 94 -42.81 11.97 -2.36
N ASN A 95 -42.89 12.62 -3.52
CA ASN A 95 -43.78 13.78 -3.75
C ASN A 95 -45.23 13.40 -4.09
N SER A 96 -45.58 12.12 -4.07
CA SER A 96 -46.94 11.65 -4.37
C SER A 96 -47.86 11.81 -3.16
N PRO A 97 -49.15 12.16 -3.35
CA PRO A 97 -50.12 12.12 -2.26
C PRO A 97 -50.29 10.71 -1.67
N ALA A 98 -50.01 9.66 -2.45
CA ALA A 98 -50.07 8.27 -2.03
C ALA A 98 -48.79 7.78 -1.31
N PHE A 99 -47.80 8.65 -1.06
CA PHE A 99 -46.53 8.24 -0.47
C PHE A 99 -46.70 7.61 0.92
N MET A 100 -47.59 8.15 1.76
CA MET A 100 -47.89 7.60 3.08
C MET A 100 -48.35 6.13 3.01
N PHE A 101 -49.22 5.82 2.03
CA PHE A 101 -49.68 4.47 1.80
C PHE A 101 -48.51 3.56 1.36
N GLY A 102 -47.74 3.99 0.36
CA GLY A 102 -46.56 3.26 -0.11
C GLY A 102 -45.56 3.00 1.02
N TRP A 103 -45.21 4.03 1.79
CA TRP A 103 -44.30 3.93 2.93
C TRP A 103 -44.69 2.82 3.90
N LYS A 104 -45.96 2.79 4.34
CA LYS A 104 -46.47 1.75 5.24
C LYS A 104 -46.45 0.36 4.60
N SER A 105 -46.91 0.26 3.35
CA SER A 105 -46.93 -1.01 2.62
C SER A 105 -45.53 -1.61 2.43
N PHE A 106 -44.51 -0.79 2.16
CA PHE A 106 -43.12 -1.26 2.03
C PHE A 106 -42.57 -1.80 3.35
N TRP A 107 -42.85 -1.16 4.49
CA TRP A 107 -42.44 -1.65 5.81
C TRP A 107 -43.18 -2.92 6.24
N GLU A 108 -44.45 -3.06 5.86
CA GLU A 108 -45.20 -4.30 6.06
C GLU A 108 -44.64 -5.44 5.20
N LEU A 109 -44.37 -5.17 3.91
CA LEU A 109 -43.79 -6.13 2.97
C LEU A 109 -42.41 -6.61 3.41
N ALA A 110 -41.54 -5.71 3.87
CA ALA A 110 -40.20 -6.02 4.33
C ALA A 110 -40.18 -6.96 5.55
N LYS A 111 -41.28 -7.05 6.31
CA LYS A 111 -41.45 -7.93 7.47
C LYS A 111 -42.22 -9.21 7.16
N ALA A 112 -42.84 -9.31 5.98
CA ALA A 112 -43.76 -10.39 5.63
C ALA A 112 -43.08 -11.70 5.19
N ASN A 113 -41.74 -11.73 5.07
CA ASN A 113 -40.95 -12.90 4.64
C ASN A 113 -41.47 -13.56 3.34
N SER A 114 -41.95 -12.75 2.40
CA SER A 114 -42.40 -13.19 1.07
C SER A 114 -41.32 -12.94 0.00
N SER A 115 -41.51 -13.43 -1.23
CA SER A 115 -40.60 -13.13 -2.36
C SER A 115 -40.45 -11.63 -2.64
N ALA A 116 -41.48 -10.84 -2.33
CA ALA A 116 -41.47 -9.39 -2.45
C ALA A 116 -40.75 -8.68 -1.27
N SER A 117 -40.43 -9.41 -0.20
CA SER A 117 -39.74 -8.88 0.98
C SER A 117 -38.34 -8.38 0.62
N ASP A 118 -37.59 -9.14 -0.18
CA ASP A 118 -36.21 -8.78 -0.57
C ASP A 118 -36.17 -7.45 -1.35
N VAL A 119 -37.15 -7.25 -2.25
CA VAL A 119 -37.29 -6.02 -3.04
C VAL A 119 -37.62 -4.85 -2.12
N ALA A 120 -38.57 -5.03 -1.19
CA ALA A 120 -38.97 -3.99 -0.26
C ALA A 120 -37.84 -3.61 0.71
N GLN A 121 -37.12 -4.61 1.23
CA GLN A 121 -35.94 -4.44 2.07
C GLN A 121 -34.84 -3.66 1.34
N TRP A 122 -34.55 -4.02 0.08
CA TRP A 122 -33.57 -3.29 -0.74
C TRP A 122 -33.99 -1.84 -0.97
N GLN A 123 -35.23 -1.59 -1.40
CA GLN A 123 -35.72 -0.22 -1.66
C GLN A 123 -35.70 0.65 -0.40
N LEU A 124 -36.00 0.08 0.78
CA LEU A 124 -35.91 0.79 2.05
C LEU A 124 -34.45 1.07 2.45
N ALA A 125 -33.55 0.09 2.31
CA ALA A 125 -32.13 0.27 2.60
C ALA A 125 -31.48 1.29 1.67
N ASP A 126 -31.75 1.20 0.37
CA ASP A 126 -31.29 2.10 -0.68
C ASP A 126 -31.80 3.54 -0.49
N LEU A 127 -33.01 3.74 0.03
CA LEU A 127 -33.54 5.07 0.34
C LEU A 127 -32.92 5.65 1.63
N LEU A 128 -32.79 4.84 2.68
CA LEU A 128 -32.45 5.31 4.04
C LEU A 128 -30.95 5.35 4.35
N LEU A 129 -30.14 4.59 3.61
CA LEU A 129 -28.72 4.44 3.90
C LEU A 129 -27.81 5.07 2.85
N ASP A 130 -28.22 5.09 1.58
CA ASP A 130 -27.37 5.56 0.48
C ASP A 130 -26.90 7.01 0.69
N PRO A 131 -25.57 7.26 0.79
CA PRO A 131 -25.02 8.60 0.94
C PRO A 131 -25.40 9.54 -0.20
N ASP A 132 -25.62 9.01 -1.41
CA ASP A 132 -25.92 9.80 -2.60
C ASP A 132 -27.35 10.43 -2.52
N LYS A 133 -28.21 9.97 -1.59
CA LYS A 133 -29.60 10.44 -1.40
C LYS A 133 -29.81 11.29 -0.15
N HIS A 134 -28.75 11.94 0.33
CA HIS A 134 -28.79 12.75 1.54
C HIS A 134 -29.93 13.80 1.54
N ASP A 135 -30.16 14.49 0.41
CA ASP A 135 -31.20 15.52 0.31
C ASP A 135 -32.60 14.93 0.52
N LEU A 136 -32.91 13.81 -0.15
CA LEU A 136 -34.17 13.09 0.03
C LEU A 136 -34.33 12.54 1.45
N GLN A 137 -33.25 12.07 2.09
CA GLN A 137 -33.28 11.61 3.48
C GLN A 137 -33.61 12.75 4.45
N SER A 138 -33.11 13.96 4.18
CA SER A 138 -33.42 15.14 4.98
C SER A 138 -34.90 15.54 4.84
N GLU A 139 -35.43 15.53 3.61
CA GLU A 139 -36.84 15.80 3.35
C GLU A 139 -37.74 14.74 4.00
N LEU A 140 -37.38 13.46 3.88
CA LEU A 140 -38.08 12.33 4.50
C LEU A 140 -38.12 12.46 6.02
N ALA A 141 -37.01 12.85 6.66
CA ALA A 141 -36.97 13.08 8.10
C ALA A 141 -37.93 14.21 8.53
N THR A 142 -38.00 15.30 7.76
CA THR A 142 -38.96 16.38 8.03
C THR A 142 -40.42 15.96 7.80
N TRP A 143 -40.67 15.12 6.79
CA TRP A 143 -41.98 14.57 6.49
C TRP A 143 -42.47 13.62 7.59
N LEU A 144 -41.60 12.71 8.07
CA LEU A 144 -41.89 11.81 9.19
C LEU A 144 -42.21 12.58 10.48
N ALA A 145 -41.46 13.64 10.77
CA ALA A 145 -41.71 14.49 11.94
C ALA A 145 -43.10 15.16 11.93
N ARG A 146 -43.66 15.43 10.74
CA ARG A 146 -44.99 16.05 10.58
C ARG A 146 -46.14 15.06 10.67
N HIS A 147 -45.94 13.81 10.25
CA HIS A 147 -47.03 12.85 10.05
C HIS A 147 -47.03 11.65 11.01
N GLU A 148 -45.87 11.18 11.49
CA GLU A 148 -45.73 10.03 12.38
C GLU A 148 -45.08 10.42 13.72
N GLY A 149 -45.66 11.43 14.38
CA GLY A 149 -45.12 12.07 15.59
C GLY A 149 -44.45 11.09 16.58
N GLY A 150 -43.12 11.03 16.52
CA GLY A 150 -42.28 10.27 17.46
C GLY A 150 -41.48 9.09 16.88
N VAL A 151 -41.61 8.74 15.60
CA VAL A 151 -40.74 7.68 15.01
C VAL A 151 -39.31 8.22 14.86
N ASP A 152 -38.37 7.65 15.60
CA ASP A 152 -36.96 8.02 15.53
C ASP A 152 -36.34 7.52 14.22
N PHE A 153 -35.94 8.46 13.37
CA PHE A 153 -35.27 8.19 12.09
C PHE A 153 -34.02 7.32 12.26
N SER A 154 -33.35 7.41 13.41
CA SER A 154 -32.20 6.57 13.77
C SER A 154 -32.57 5.09 13.87
N LEU A 155 -33.72 4.77 14.49
CA LEU A 155 -34.22 3.40 14.61
C LEU A 155 -34.55 2.80 13.23
N LEU A 156 -35.17 3.59 12.35
CA LEU A 156 -35.47 3.16 10.98
C LEU A 156 -34.19 2.90 10.16
N ARG A 157 -33.13 3.71 10.36
CA ARG A 157 -31.83 3.43 9.74
C ARG A 157 -31.19 2.17 10.28
N ASN A 158 -31.33 1.87 11.57
CA ASN A 158 -30.79 0.64 12.16
C ASN A 158 -31.50 -0.60 11.62
N THR A 159 -32.83 -0.59 11.52
CA THR A 159 -33.58 -1.70 10.92
C THR A 159 -33.28 -1.85 9.42
N ALA A 160 -33.11 -0.74 8.69
CA ALA A 160 -32.68 -0.78 7.30
C ALA A 160 -31.26 -1.37 7.13
N LYS A 161 -30.35 -1.14 8.10
CA LYS A 161 -29.02 -1.78 8.10
C LYS A 161 -29.12 -3.28 8.32
N GLU A 162 -29.98 -3.74 9.23
CA GLU A 162 -30.22 -5.17 9.44
C GLU A 162 -30.74 -5.84 8.17
N PHE A 163 -31.69 -5.20 7.46
CA PHE A 163 -32.15 -5.68 6.16
C PHE A 163 -31.03 -5.75 5.12
N LEU A 164 -30.17 -4.72 5.06
CA LEU A 164 -29.04 -4.70 4.13
C LEU A 164 -28.04 -5.83 4.40
N ILE A 165 -27.75 -6.13 5.67
CA ILE A 165 -26.88 -7.25 6.08
C ILE A 165 -27.50 -8.58 5.66
N ASN A 166 -28.79 -8.79 5.96
CA ASN A 166 -29.50 -10.02 5.58
C ASN A 166 -29.50 -10.22 4.05
N LEU A 167 -29.73 -9.16 3.27
CA LEU A 167 -29.70 -9.21 1.80
C LEU A 167 -28.30 -9.53 1.22
N ALA A 168 -27.23 -9.15 1.91
CA ALA A 168 -25.87 -9.46 1.51
C ALA A 168 -25.50 -10.93 1.77
N GLU A 169 -26.18 -11.58 2.73
CA GLU A 169 -26.01 -12.99 3.06
C GLU A 169 -26.92 -13.94 2.26
N THR A 170 -28.11 -13.48 1.87
CA THR A 170 -29.05 -14.27 1.05
C THR A 170 -28.65 -14.26 -0.43
N GLU A 171 -28.86 -15.37 -1.14
CA GLU A 171 -28.72 -15.46 -2.60
C GLU A 171 -29.96 -14.87 -3.28
N SER A 172 -29.95 -13.55 -3.49
CA SER A 172 -31.01 -12.79 -4.16
C SER A 172 -30.43 -11.97 -5.33
N SER A 173 -31.29 -11.37 -6.14
CA SER A 173 -30.85 -10.41 -7.16
C SER A 173 -30.16 -9.17 -6.60
N PHE A 174 -30.30 -8.93 -5.28
CA PHE A 174 -29.78 -7.75 -4.59
C PHE A 174 -28.51 -8.02 -3.77
N THR A 175 -27.97 -9.24 -3.77
CA THR A 175 -26.77 -9.59 -2.99
C THR A 175 -25.55 -8.74 -3.35
N ASN A 176 -25.24 -8.56 -4.64
CA ASN A 176 -24.09 -7.77 -5.08
C ASN A 176 -24.28 -6.26 -4.78
N PRO A 177 -25.43 -5.64 -5.15
CA PRO A 177 -25.73 -4.27 -4.75
C PRO A 177 -25.68 -4.04 -3.23
N ALA A 178 -26.16 -4.99 -2.43
CA ALA A 178 -26.12 -4.92 -0.98
C ALA A 178 -24.69 -4.91 -0.44
N LYS A 179 -23.82 -5.79 -0.95
CA LYS A 179 -22.40 -5.82 -0.59
C LYS A 179 -21.67 -4.52 -0.96
N GLU A 180 -21.94 -3.98 -2.14
CA GLU A 180 -21.36 -2.69 -2.58
C GLU A 180 -21.81 -1.54 -1.67
N LEU A 181 -23.09 -1.48 -1.33
CA LEU A 181 -23.62 -0.44 -0.43
C LEU A 181 -23.04 -0.57 0.99
N LEU A 182 -22.87 -1.79 1.51
CA LEU A 182 -22.21 -2.03 2.81
C LEU A 182 -20.77 -1.50 2.83
N ILE A 183 -20.00 -1.74 1.76
CA ILE A 183 -18.63 -1.22 1.65
C ILE A 183 -18.62 0.31 1.60
N LYS A 184 -19.55 0.93 0.86
CA LYS A 184 -19.68 2.40 0.83
C LYS A 184 -20.00 3.00 2.20
N LEU A 185 -20.74 2.27 3.04
CA LEU A 185 -21.16 2.73 4.38
C LEU A 185 -20.08 2.54 5.45
N GLN A 186 -19.04 1.75 5.19
CA GLN A 186 -17.95 1.52 6.13
C GLN A 186 -17.11 2.80 6.36
N PRO A 187 -16.55 2.99 7.57
CA PRO A 187 -15.51 3.98 7.77
C PRO A 187 -14.34 3.69 6.83
N LYS A 188 -13.69 4.75 6.31
CA LYS A 188 -12.70 4.65 5.22
C LYS A 188 -11.62 3.60 5.47
N ASP A 189 -11.14 3.47 6.70
CA ASP A 189 -10.06 2.53 7.04
C ASP A 189 -10.51 1.06 6.99
N GLU A 190 -11.76 0.78 7.37
CA GLU A 190 -12.35 -0.56 7.30
C GLU A 190 -12.70 -0.95 5.85
N ALA A 191 -13.22 0.01 5.08
CA ALA A 191 -13.50 -0.15 3.65
C ALA A 191 -12.22 -0.45 2.84
N LEU A 192 -11.12 0.25 3.14
CA LEU A 192 -9.83 -0.01 2.49
C LEU A 192 -9.31 -1.42 2.81
N SER A 193 -9.47 -1.87 4.06
CA SER A 193 -9.05 -3.20 4.50
C SER A 193 -9.87 -4.31 3.84
N SER A 194 -11.20 -4.14 3.75
CA SER A 194 -12.10 -5.12 3.11
C SER A 194 -11.85 -5.22 1.60
N LEU A 195 -11.69 -4.09 0.92
CA LEU A 195 -11.35 -4.04 -0.51
C LEU A 195 -9.98 -4.63 -0.81
N TRP A 196 -8.98 -4.35 0.03
CA TRP A 196 -7.65 -4.93 -0.13
C TRP A 196 -7.63 -6.43 0.14
N ASN A 197 -8.41 -6.91 1.12
CA ASN A 197 -8.56 -8.34 1.37
C ASN A 197 -9.25 -9.04 0.19
N ALA A 198 -10.32 -8.47 -0.38
CA ALA A 198 -10.96 -9.01 -1.58
C ALA A 198 -9.98 -9.09 -2.76
N TRP A 199 -9.06 -8.14 -2.88
CA TRP A 199 -7.96 -8.26 -3.84
C TRP A 199 -7.02 -9.43 -3.53
N ILE A 200 -6.55 -9.56 -2.29
CA ILE A 200 -5.60 -10.62 -1.90
C ILE A 200 -6.20 -12.01 -2.07
N SER A 201 -7.42 -12.24 -1.57
CA SER A 201 -8.07 -13.55 -1.54
C SER A 201 -8.68 -13.95 -2.88
N GLU A 202 -9.37 -13.02 -3.54
CA GLU A 202 -10.21 -13.30 -4.72
C GLU A 202 -9.60 -12.77 -6.02
N GLN A 203 -8.52 -11.98 -5.97
CA GLN A 203 -7.94 -11.28 -7.13
C GLN A 203 -8.96 -10.38 -7.85
N ASN A 204 -9.87 -9.80 -7.08
CA ASN A 204 -10.93 -8.95 -7.62
C ASN A 204 -10.38 -7.60 -8.11
N GLU A 205 -10.34 -7.39 -9.42
CA GLU A 205 -9.79 -6.18 -10.05
C GLU A 205 -10.62 -4.92 -9.76
N THR A 206 -11.93 -5.04 -9.56
CA THR A 206 -12.78 -3.88 -9.23
C THR A 206 -12.49 -3.39 -7.82
N ALA A 207 -12.32 -4.30 -6.87
CA ALA A 207 -11.94 -3.98 -5.49
C ALA A 207 -10.56 -3.30 -5.42
N LEU A 208 -9.58 -3.78 -6.21
CA LEU A 208 -8.27 -3.13 -6.32
C LEU A 208 -8.37 -1.69 -6.85
N MET A 209 -9.18 -1.48 -7.89
CA MET A 209 -9.38 -0.15 -8.47
C MET A 209 -10.03 0.81 -7.47
N GLN A 210 -11.08 0.36 -6.78
CA GLN A 210 -11.75 1.15 -5.73
C GLN A 210 -10.80 1.46 -4.57
N ALA A 211 -10.00 0.50 -4.11
CA ALA A 211 -9.01 0.73 -3.06
C ALA A 211 -7.96 1.78 -3.47
N ALA A 212 -7.51 1.74 -4.73
CA ALA A 212 -6.57 2.72 -5.27
C ALA A 212 -7.19 4.13 -5.37
N GLU A 213 -8.46 4.23 -5.78
CA GLU A 213 -9.23 5.47 -5.85
C GLU A 213 -9.49 6.07 -4.47
N LEU A 214 -9.76 5.23 -3.46
CA LEU A 214 -9.90 5.63 -2.06
C LEU A 214 -8.58 6.06 -1.42
N GLY A 215 -7.45 5.88 -2.12
CA GLY A 215 -6.16 6.46 -1.74
C GLY A 215 -5.14 5.47 -1.21
N LEU A 216 -5.42 4.17 -1.16
CA LEU A 216 -4.49 3.16 -0.64
C LEU A 216 -3.24 3.04 -1.53
N THR A 217 -2.08 3.45 -1.01
CA THR A 217 -0.81 3.49 -1.75
C THR A 217 -0.41 2.14 -2.35
N ILE A 218 -0.53 1.07 -1.57
CA ILE A 218 -0.18 -0.28 -2.03
C ILE A 218 -1.10 -0.76 -3.17
N ALA A 219 -2.38 -0.34 -3.17
CA ALA A 219 -3.31 -0.61 -4.25
C ALA A 219 -2.97 0.19 -5.52
N LYS A 220 -2.63 1.47 -5.38
CA LYS A 220 -2.15 2.31 -6.50
C LYS A 220 -0.91 1.69 -7.16
N LEU A 221 0.08 1.29 -6.35
CA LEU A 221 1.28 0.60 -6.82
C LEU A 221 0.92 -0.68 -7.58
N THR A 222 0.15 -1.56 -6.95
CA THR A 222 -0.22 -2.87 -7.50
C THR A 222 -1.00 -2.74 -8.82
N LEU A 223 -1.96 -1.83 -8.87
CA LEU A 223 -2.73 -1.51 -10.06
C LEU A 223 -1.82 -0.98 -11.18
N GLY A 224 -0.91 -0.06 -10.82
CA GLY A 224 0.11 0.48 -11.72
C GLY A 224 0.97 -0.61 -12.35
N LEU A 225 1.55 -1.50 -11.53
CA LEU A 225 2.41 -2.59 -11.98
C LEU A 225 1.68 -3.56 -12.92
N ARG A 226 0.43 -3.93 -12.61
CA ARG A 226 -0.38 -4.81 -13.47
C ARG A 226 -0.75 -4.16 -14.80
N LEU A 227 -1.12 -2.89 -14.77
CA LEU A 227 -1.38 -2.11 -15.99
C LEU A 227 -0.12 -1.97 -16.85
N ALA A 228 1.06 -1.93 -16.24
CA ALA A 228 2.34 -1.90 -16.93
C ALA A 228 2.90 -3.29 -17.28
N GLN A 229 2.34 -4.39 -16.76
CA GLN A 229 2.94 -5.73 -16.81
C GLN A 229 4.41 -5.71 -16.38
N LEU A 230 4.72 -5.05 -15.25
CA LEU A 230 6.05 -5.04 -14.65
C LEU A 230 6.25 -6.23 -13.69
N ASN A 231 5.50 -7.30 -13.85
CA ASN A 231 5.50 -8.42 -12.90
C ASN A 231 6.74 -9.29 -13.09
N ASP A 232 7.67 -9.21 -12.13
CA ASP A 232 8.43 -10.36 -11.60
C ASP A 232 9.33 -10.08 -10.36
N ARG A 233 9.27 -8.92 -9.69
CA ARG A 233 10.07 -8.67 -8.46
C ARG A 233 9.31 -8.24 -7.20
N LEU A 234 8.09 -7.71 -7.31
CA LEU A 234 7.35 -7.17 -6.15
C LEU A 234 6.34 -8.13 -5.51
N ASN A 235 5.90 -9.17 -6.23
CA ASN A 235 5.07 -10.23 -5.64
C ASN A 235 5.78 -10.91 -4.45
N VAL A 236 7.12 -10.91 -4.42
CA VAL A 236 7.93 -11.48 -3.33
C VAL A 236 7.88 -10.60 -2.06
N ARG A 237 7.97 -9.27 -2.19
CA ARG A 237 7.86 -8.37 -1.02
C ARG A 237 6.44 -8.25 -0.48
N LEU A 238 5.44 -8.25 -1.37
CA LEU A 238 4.04 -8.31 -0.99
C LEU A 238 3.71 -9.63 -0.28
N SER A 239 4.29 -10.75 -0.72
CA SER A 239 4.16 -12.02 0.01
C SER A 239 4.88 -12.03 1.35
N ASP A 240 6.06 -11.40 1.47
CA ASP A 240 6.81 -11.34 2.74
C ASP A 240 6.14 -10.45 3.81
N GLN A 241 5.37 -9.44 3.41
CA GLN A 241 4.57 -8.62 4.35
C GLN A 241 3.25 -9.29 4.76
N LEU A 242 2.78 -10.30 4.00
CA LEU A 242 1.51 -11.01 4.20
C LEU A 242 1.71 -12.51 4.49
N SER A 243 2.95 -12.93 4.74
CA SER A 243 3.31 -14.34 4.97
C SER A 243 2.94 -14.76 6.38
N ASP A 244 1.64 -14.98 6.58
CA ASP A 244 1.14 -16.07 7.41
C ASP A 244 -0.08 -16.80 6.79
N GLN A 245 -0.67 -16.32 5.67
CA GLN A 245 -1.88 -17.00 5.12
C GLN A 245 -2.01 -17.12 3.59
N ALA A 246 -1.15 -16.52 2.75
CA ALA A 246 -1.32 -16.61 1.30
C ALA A 246 -0.49 -17.73 0.65
N ASN A 247 -1.08 -18.92 0.55
CA ASN A 247 -0.54 -20.02 -0.25
C ASN A 247 -0.40 -19.63 -1.73
N ASN A 248 0.84 -19.78 -2.24
CA ASN A 248 1.28 -19.88 -3.63
C ASN A 248 0.17 -20.06 -4.69
N LYS A 249 -0.28 -18.96 -5.31
CA LYS A 249 -0.92 -18.98 -6.63
C LYS A 249 -0.19 -18.00 -7.55
N LYS A 250 0.76 -18.54 -8.33
CA LYS A 250 1.32 -17.88 -9.51
C LYS A 250 0.16 -17.43 -10.39
N THR A 251 0.04 -16.12 -10.60
CA THR A 251 -0.88 -15.55 -11.59
C THR A 251 -0.45 -16.09 -12.96
N PRO A 252 -1.37 -16.62 -13.79
CA PRO A 252 -1.01 -17.16 -15.09
C PRO A 252 -0.43 -16.05 -15.97
N SER A 253 0.80 -16.28 -16.43
CA SER A 253 1.51 -15.45 -17.40
C SER A 253 0.78 -15.50 -18.74
N ASN A 254 -0.27 -14.70 -18.88
CA ASN A 254 -0.96 -14.53 -20.16
C ASN A 254 -0.11 -13.62 -21.07
N GLY A 255 0.62 -14.25 -21.99
CA GLY A 255 1.01 -13.76 -23.31
C GLY A 255 1.81 -12.46 -23.38
N LEU A 256 3.02 -12.54 -23.97
CA LEU A 256 3.86 -11.41 -24.39
C LEU A 256 3.22 -10.56 -25.52
N GLY A 257 2.03 -10.01 -25.29
CA GLY A 257 1.44 -8.95 -26.11
C GLY A 257 1.74 -7.62 -25.46
N GLY A 258 2.74 -6.88 -25.99
CA GLY A 258 3.11 -5.56 -25.48
C GLY A 258 1.88 -4.66 -25.37
N LYS A 259 1.52 -4.23 -24.15
CA LYS A 259 0.33 -3.41 -23.95
C LYS A 259 0.41 -2.11 -24.72
N SER A 260 -0.77 -1.67 -25.16
CA SER A 260 -0.94 -0.41 -25.87
C SER A 260 -0.46 0.77 -25.03
N ASN A 261 -0.03 1.81 -25.71
CA ASN A 261 0.38 3.09 -25.14
C ASN A 261 -0.59 3.63 -24.06
N ALA A 262 -1.89 3.42 -24.28
CA ALA A 262 -2.95 3.84 -23.36
C ALA A 262 -2.85 3.14 -21.99
N SER A 263 -2.50 1.85 -21.96
CA SER A 263 -2.32 1.13 -20.69
C SER A 263 -1.08 1.62 -19.94
N LEU A 264 0.00 1.96 -20.64
CA LEU A 264 1.21 2.51 -20.02
C LEU A 264 1.00 3.93 -19.48
N LYS A 265 0.11 4.72 -20.07
CA LYS A 265 -0.30 6.03 -19.53
C LYS A 265 -1.09 5.90 -18.24
N LYS A 266 -2.09 5.01 -18.20
CA LYS A 266 -2.80 4.67 -16.94
C LYS A 266 -1.83 4.08 -15.91
N ALA A 267 -0.91 3.26 -16.40
CA ALA A 267 0.40 2.90 -15.85
C ALA A 267 1.03 3.95 -14.95
N ALA A 268 1.64 4.89 -15.66
CA ALA A 268 2.39 5.99 -15.10
C ALA A 268 1.54 6.82 -14.14
N TYR A 269 0.26 7.06 -14.45
CA TYR A 269 -0.63 7.82 -13.58
C TYR A 269 -0.75 7.23 -12.17
N TRP A 270 -1.09 5.94 -12.06
CA TRP A 270 -1.24 5.29 -10.75
C TRP A 270 0.10 5.16 -10.00
N LEU A 271 1.17 4.86 -10.73
CA LEU A 271 2.52 4.79 -10.14
C LEU A 271 3.00 6.16 -9.67
N GLU A 272 2.69 7.24 -10.39
CA GLU A 272 3.05 8.60 -9.97
C GLU A 272 2.34 8.99 -8.68
N LEU A 273 1.06 8.62 -8.52
CA LEU A 273 0.33 8.83 -7.27
C LEU A 273 0.96 8.02 -6.11
N ALA A 274 1.26 6.73 -6.31
CA ALA A 274 1.94 5.92 -5.30
C ALA A 274 3.34 6.46 -4.95
N ALA A 275 4.07 6.94 -5.95
CA ALA A 275 5.40 7.52 -5.79
C ALA A 275 5.35 8.85 -5.01
N LYS A 276 4.31 9.66 -5.22
CA LYS A 276 4.04 10.89 -4.45
C LYS A 276 3.68 10.59 -2.99
N ASP A 277 3.06 9.44 -2.71
CA ASP A 277 2.83 8.94 -1.35
C ASP A 277 4.12 8.46 -0.65
N GLY A 278 5.27 8.44 -1.37
CA GLY A 278 6.57 8.05 -0.83
C GLY A 278 7.01 6.62 -1.16
N ASP A 279 6.28 5.91 -2.01
CA ASP A 279 6.62 4.53 -2.37
C ASP A 279 7.85 4.46 -3.30
N ARG A 280 8.93 3.83 -2.81
CA ARG A 280 10.21 3.68 -3.53
C ARG A 280 10.11 2.75 -4.74
N ASP A 281 9.26 1.73 -4.67
CA ASP A 281 9.08 0.74 -5.72
C ASP A 281 8.27 1.34 -6.87
N ALA A 282 7.32 2.24 -6.56
CA ALA A 282 6.58 3.04 -7.53
C ALA A 282 7.51 3.98 -8.33
N TRP A 283 8.43 4.69 -7.65
CA TRP A 283 9.44 5.51 -8.33
C TRP A 283 10.30 4.68 -9.28
N PHE A 284 10.74 3.49 -8.86
CA PHE A 284 11.52 2.60 -9.72
C PHE A 284 10.71 2.13 -10.93
N ALA A 285 9.48 1.65 -10.72
CA ALA A 285 8.60 1.19 -11.79
C ALA A 285 8.27 2.29 -12.80
N LEU A 286 8.04 3.52 -12.34
CA LEU A 286 7.82 4.68 -13.19
C LEU A 286 9.05 4.97 -14.06
N GLY A 287 10.25 4.88 -13.49
CA GLY A 287 11.51 4.98 -14.23
C GLY A 287 11.65 3.92 -15.33
N GLU A 288 11.17 2.69 -15.09
CA GLU A 288 11.15 1.63 -16.11
C GLU A 288 10.13 1.91 -17.23
N ILE A 289 8.95 2.46 -16.91
CA ILE A 289 7.96 2.86 -17.93
C ILE A 289 8.53 3.94 -18.85
N TYR A 290 9.20 4.96 -18.30
CA TYR A 290 9.80 6.04 -19.10
C TYR A 290 10.90 5.56 -20.07
N ARG A 291 11.45 4.35 -19.87
CA ARG A 291 12.46 3.73 -20.75
C ARG A 291 11.86 2.75 -21.76
N ARG A 292 10.55 2.51 -21.73
CA ARG A 292 9.89 1.59 -22.67
C ARG A 292 9.68 2.27 -24.02
N PRO A 293 10.17 1.71 -25.13
CA PRO A 293 9.95 2.27 -26.47
C PRO A 293 8.47 2.39 -26.85
N GLN A 294 7.60 1.54 -26.29
CA GLN A 294 6.15 1.55 -26.56
C GLN A 294 5.42 2.69 -25.84
N PHE A 295 6.07 3.34 -24.87
CA PHE A 295 5.51 4.47 -24.15
C PHE A 295 5.78 5.77 -24.91
N SER A 296 4.72 6.53 -25.20
CA SER A 296 4.82 7.74 -26.04
C SER A 296 5.47 8.89 -25.28
N GLY A 297 5.44 8.82 -23.94
CA GLY A 297 6.20 9.70 -23.06
C GLY A 297 7.62 9.20 -22.78
N TYR A 298 8.22 8.37 -23.65
CA TYR A 298 9.61 7.93 -23.49
C TYR A 298 10.52 9.12 -23.19
N ASN A 299 11.23 9.06 -22.06
CA ASN A 299 12.13 10.12 -21.64
C ASN A 299 13.23 9.56 -20.73
N ALA A 300 14.45 9.49 -21.27
CA ALA A 300 15.61 8.98 -20.55
C ALA A 300 15.97 9.83 -19.32
N ALA A 301 15.81 11.15 -19.38
CA ALA A 301 16.15 12.04 -18.28
C ALA A 301 15.16 11.92 -17.13
N GLU A 302 13.85 11.86 -17.41
CA GLU A 302 12.84 11.62 -16.37
C GLU A 302 12.96 10.23 -15.77
N SER A 303 13.31 9.22 -16.56
CA SER A 303 13.64 7.89 -16.05
C SER A 303 14.80 7.92 -15.05
N ASP A 304 15.89 8.60 -15.39
CA ASP A 304 17.05 8.71 -14.49
C ASP A 304 16.68 9.45 -13.19
N ARG A 305 15.89 10.53 -13.27
CA ARG A 305 15.35 11.22 -12.09
C ARG A 305 14.50 10.29 -11.21
N CYS A 306 13.66 9.44 -11.82
CA CYS A 306 12.86 8.47 -11.09
C CYS A 306 13.74 7.44 -10.37
N PHE A 307 14.78 6.92 -11.03
CA PHE A 307 15.72 6.00 -10.41
C PHE A 307 16.54 6.64 -9.29
N ASP A 308 16.96 7.89 -9.45
CA ASP A 308 17.69 8.61 -8.41
C ASP A 308 16.82 8.79 -7.15
N ARG A 309 15.55 9.19 -7.32
CA ARG A 309 14.60 9.26 -6.20
C ARG A 309 14.35 7.90 -5.55
N ALA A 310 14.18 6.84 -6.35
CA ALA A 310 14.03 5.50 -5.83
C ALA A 310 15.26 5.07 -5.01
N ALA A 311 16.48 5.41 -5.47
CA ALA A 311 17.72 5.12 -4.76
C ALA A 311 17.81 5.90 -3.44
N ASP A 312 17.45 7.17 -3.44
CA ASP A 312 17.40 8.01 -2.23
C ASP A 312 16.40 7.47 -1.19
N LEU A 313 15.26 6.91 -1.65
CA LEU A 313 14.29 6.20 -0.80
C LEU A 313 14.69 4.75 -0.48
N GLY A 314 15.90 4.33 -0.83
CA GLY A 314 16.47 3.05 -0.42
C GLY A 314 16.13 1.87 -1.34
N HIS A 315 15.65 2.06 -2.56
CA HIS A 315 15.33 0.95 -3.47
C HIS A 315 16.61 0.20 -3.91
N PRO A 316 16.76 -1.11 -3.61
CA PRO A 316 18.03 -1.83 -3.77
C PRO A 316 18.62 -1.76 -5.18
N VAL A 317 17.81 -2.08 -6.19
CA VAL A 317 18.26 -2.10 -7.60
C VAL A 317 18.55 -0.68 -8.09
N ALA A 318 17.88 0.33 -7.52
CA ALA A 318 18.10 1.72 -7.91
C ALA A 318 19.43 2.23 -7.32
N GLN A 319 19.70 1.92 -6.06
CA GLN A 319 21.00 2.18 -5.41
C GLN A 319 22.14 1.53 -6.19
N PHE A 320 22.00 0.26 -6.58
CA PHE A 320 22.99 -0.41 -7.43
C PHE A 320 23.17 0.31 -8.77
N ARG A 321 22.07 0.66 -9.47
CA ARG A 321 22.14 1.39 -10.75
C ARG A 321 22.86 2.73 -10.60
N ARG A 322 22.59 3.47 -9.54
CA ARG A 322 23.26 4.75 -9.22
C ARG A 322 24.74 4.54 -8.96
N GLY A 323 25.10 3.62 -8.07
CA GLY A 323 26.48 3.28 -7.78
C GLY A 323 27.27 2.82 -9.00
N ALA A 324 26.68 1.97 -9.85
CA ALA A 324 27.29 1.51 -11.09
C ALA A 324 27.46 2.63 -12.13
N ASN A 325 26.54 3.60 -12.19
CA ASN A 325 26.64 4.78 -13.06
C ASN A 325 27.77 5.70 -12.61
N LEU A 326 27.84 5.99 -11.29
CA LEU A 326 28.93 6.75 -10.69
C LEU A 326 30.28 6.08 -10.96
N TRP A 327 30.38 4.77 -10.75
CA TRP A 327 31.62 4.03 -11.04
C TRP A 327 32.03 4.12 -12.51
N ARG A 328 31.08 4.01 -13.46
CA ARG A 328 31.37 4.18 -14.89
C ARG A 328 31.81 5.60 -15.25
N LYS A 329 31.29 6.62 -14.58
CA LYS A 329 31.58 8.04 -14.84
C LYS A 329 32.66 8.63 -13.94
N ARG A 330 33.32 7.83 -13.10
CA ARG A 330 34.30 8.27 -12.08
C ARG A 330 35.46 9.13 -12.58
N GLU A 331 35.77 9.08 -13.88
CA GLU A 331 36.80 9.93 -14.49
C GLU A 331 36.34 11.36 -14.74
N LYS A 332 35.03 11.58 -14.86
CA LYS A 332 34.40 12.88 -15.17
C LYS A 332 33.81 13.55 -13.92
N ILE A 333 33.81 12.84 -12.80
CA ILE A 333 33.27 13.32 -11.52
C ILE A 333 34.45 13.77 -10.67
N GLU A 334 34.40 15.03 -10.22
CA GLU A 334 35.35 15.53 -9.23
C GLU A 334 34.87 15.13 -7.84
N GLU A 335 35.56 14.16 -7.23
CA GLU A 335 35.39 13.74 -5.85
C GLU A 335 36.77 13.62 -5.19
N PRO A 336 36.90 13.83 -3.86
CA PRO A 336 38.19 13.83 -3.19
C PRO A 336 38.92 12.49 -3.39
N VAL A 337 38.20 11.38 -3.24
CA VAL A 337 38.72 10.03 -3.47
C VAL A 337 37.84 9.31 -4.47
N ARG A 338 38.46 8.91 -5.59
CA ARG A 338 37.79 8.25 -6.71
C ARG A 338 37.14 6.94 -6.26
N GLY A 339 35.86 6.77 -6.60
CA GLY A 339 35.08 5.58 -6.29
C GLY A 339 34.37 5.63 -4.93
N LEU A 340 34.60 6.66 -4.10
CA LEU A 340 34.04 6.72 -2.76
C LEU A 340 32.51 6.80 -2.81
N GLN A 341 31.95 7.74 -3.58
CA GLN A 341 30.49 7.84 -3.71
C GLN A 341 29.87 6.60 -4.34
N ALA A 342 30.54 6.01 -5.34
CA ALA A 342 30.07 4.79 -5.99
C ALA A 342 30.02 3.63 -4.98
N SER A 343 31.10 3.42 -4.22
CA SER A 343 31.20 2.34 -3.23
C SER A 343 30.11 2.43 -2.17
N TYR A 344 29.72 3.63 -1.75
CA TYR A 344 28.63 3.84 -0.79
C TYR A 344 27.29 3.28 -1.30
N TRP A 345 26.87 3.69 -2.50
CA TRP A 345 25.60 3.24 -3.08
C TRP A 345 25.59 1.74 -3.42
N ILE A 346 26.73 1.22 -3.88
CA ILE A 346 26.87 -0.22 -4.16
C ILE A 346 26.81 -1.02 -2.85
N TRP A 347 27.46 -0.54 -1.79
CA TRP A 347 27.41 -1.17 -0.48
C TRP A 347 25.99 -1.20 0.10
N GLN A 348 25.25 -0.10 0.02
CA GLN A 348 23.84 -0.04 0.43
C GLN A 348 22.98 -1.08 -0.32
N ALA A 349 23.20 -1.23 -1.63
CA ALA A 349 22.50 -2.24 -2.43
C ALA A 349 22.90 -3.67 -2.04
N GLN A 350 24.18 -3.90 -1.71
CA GLN A 350 24.66 -5.20 -1.23
C GLN A 350 24.04 -5.59 0.13
N GLN A 351 23.84 -4.64 1.05
CA GLN A 351 23.15 -4.90 2.32
C GLN A 351 21.69 -5.36 2.14
N GLN A 352 21.11 -5.10 0.97
CA GLN A 352 19.77 -5.53 0.58
C GLN A 352 19.80 -6.70 -0.42
N ASP A 353 20.86 -7.52 -0.39
CA ASP A 353 21.02 -8.77 -1.13
C ASP A 353 20.99 -8.66 -2.66
N VAL A 354 21.39 -7.51 -3.23
CA VAL A 354 21.58 -7.39 -4.69
C VAL A 354 22.86 -8.12 -5.12
N PRO A 355 22.78 -9.23 -5.87
CA PRO A 355 23.93 -10.08 -6.15
C PRO A 355 24.99 -9.38 -7.00
N GLU A 356 24.56 -8.57 -7.99
CA GLU A 356 25.46 -7.80 -8.84
C GLU A 356 26.22 -6.70 -8.06
N ALA A 357 25.64 -6.24 -6.94
CA ALA A 357 26.26 -5.23 -6.09
C ALA A 357 27.49 -5.80 -5.37
N LYS A 358 27.43 -7.05 -4.89
CA LYS A 358 28.58 -7.72 -4.25
C LYS A 358 29.79 -7.83 -5.18
N GLU A 359 29.56 -8.25 -6.43
CA GLU A 359 30.63 -8.37 -7.43
C GLU A 359 31.25 -7.00 -7.76
N LEU A 360 30.40 -5.99 -7.95
CA LEU A 360 30.88 -4.65 -8.25
C LEU A 360 31.60 -4.03 -7.05
N LEU A 361 31.13 -4.25 -5.82
CA LEU A 361 31.78 -3.70 -4.63
C LEU A 361 33.20 -4.25 -4.50
N GLY A 362 33.42 -5.55 -4.72
CA GLY A 362 34.77 -6.14 -4.71
C GLY A 362 35.71 -5.65 -5.82
N LYS A 363 35.18 -5.00 -6.86
CA LYS A 363 35.98 -4.30 -7.88
C LYS A 363 36.32 -2.86 -7.51
N VAL A 364 35.52 -2.26 -6.62
CA VAL A 364 35.67 -0.86 -6.17
C VAL A 364 36.49 -0.79 -4.88
N LEU A 365 36.23 -1.70 -3.95
CA LEU A 365 36.90 -1.80 -2.66
C LEU A 365 37.86 -2.99 -2.65
N GLU A 366 39.05 -2.77 -2.11
CA GLU A 366 40.00 -3.82 -1.81
C GLU A 366 39.53 -4.62 -0.59
N ASN A 367 39.75 -5.94 -0.62
CA ASN A 367 39.42 -6.81 0.49
C ASN A 367 40.69 -7.18 1.28
N ALA A 368 40.67 -6.92 2.59
CA ALA A 368 41.72 -7.30 3.53
C ALA A 368 41.26 -8.47 4.43
N SER A 369 40.93 -9.61 3.83
CA SER A 369 40.24 -10.72 4.53
C SER A 369 41.07 -11.54 5.52
N SER A 370 42.40 -11.44 5.51
CA SER A 370 43.25 -12.32 6.34
C SER A 370 44.37 -11.58 7.09
N PRO A 371 44.06 -10.91 8.22
CA PRO A 371 45.06 -10.24 9.07
C PRO A 371 46.19 -11.15 9.55
N LYS A 372 46.00 -12.48 9.56
CA LYS A 372 47.02 -13.47 9.93
C LYS A 372 48.15 -13.60 8.91
N ASN A 373 47.88 -13.26 7.66
CA ASN A 373 48.83 -13.41 6.55
C ASN A 373 49.58 -12.10 6.26
N ASN A 374 49.24 -11.02 6.96
CA ASN A 374 49.84 -9.72 6.73
C ASN A 374 51.17 -9.62 7.47
N ASP A 375 52.13 -8.89 6.89
CA ASP A 375 53.49 -8.71 7.45
C ASP A 375 53.49 -8.12 8.87
N TRP A 376 52.40 -7.44 9.24
CA TRP A 376 52.21 -6.80 10.54
C TRP A 376 51.68 -7.74 11.62
N TYR A 377 51.33 -8.98 11.30
CA TYR A 377 50.56 -9.84 12.21
C TYR A 377 51.22 -9.99 13.58
N GLU A 378 52.50 -10.40 13.63
CA GLU A 378 53.22 -10.57 14.88
C GLU A 378 53.26 -9.27 15.68
N LEU A 379 53.68 -8.17 15.05
CA LEU A 379 53.78 -6.87 15.71
C LEU A 379 52.42 -6.36 16.20
N ALA A 380 51.34 -6.60 15.46
CA ALA A 380 50.00 -6.23 15.88
C ALA A 380 49.52 -7.07 17.07
N THR A 381 49.83 -8.37 17.12
CA THR A 381 49.51 -9.20 18.29
C THR A 381 50.25 -8.73 19.54
N TYR A 382 51.51 -8.32 19.41
CA TYR A 382 52.28 -7.74 20.51
C TYR A 382 51.71 -6.37 20.91
N ALA A 383 51.37 -5.54 19.93
CA ALA A 383 50.75 -4.23 20.18
C ALA A 383 49.41 -4.37 20.91
N GLU A 384 48.56 -5.32 20.55
CA GLU A 384 47.30 -5.59 21.26
C GLU A 384 47.53 -6.03 22.71
N LYS A 385 48.51 -6.92 22.97
CA LYS A 385 48.91 -7.30 24.34
C LYS A 385 49.37 -6.10 25.15
N ALA A 386 50.22 -5.27 24.54
CA ALA A 386 50.77 -4.07 25.15
C ALA A 386 49.67 -3.04 25.46
N LEU A 387 48.71 -2.84 24.55
CA LEU A 387 47.56 -1.95 24.77
C LEU A 387 46.65 -2.43 25.90
N ASN A 388 46.43 -3.73 26.04
CA ASN A 388 45.61 -4.28 27.12
C ASN A 388 46.25 -4.11 28.51
N HIS A 389 47.58 -4.05 28.58
CA HIS A 389 48.36 -3.89 29.83
C HIS A 389 49.17 -2.59 29.84
N HIS A 390 48.68 -1.54 29.16
CA HIS A 390 49.44 -0.30 28.95
C HIS A 390 49.85 0.38 30.26
N ALA A 391 49.04 0.28 31.32
CA ALA A 391 49.35 0.80 32.65
C ALA A 391 50.50 0.03 33.34
N GLU A 392 50.55 -1.30 33.15
CA GLU A 392 51.60 -2.15 33.74
C GLU A 392 52.94 -1.91 33.05
N HIS A 393 52.92 -1.70 31.74
CA HIS A 393 54.10 -1.39 30.94
C HIS A 393 54.47 0.09 30.92
N GLN A 394 53.71 0.96 31.60
CA GLN A 394 53.92 2.41 31.64
C GLN A 394 54.11 3.04 30.25
N LEU A 395 53.27 2.64 29.28
CA LEU A 395 53.40 3.14 27.91
C LEU A 395 53.11 4.64 27.82
N GLU A 396 54.02 5.37 27.19
CA GLU A 396 53.81 6.76 26.82
C GLU A 396 52.69 6.88 25.77
N GLU A 397 52.01 8.02 25.74
CA GLU A 397 50.88 8.26 24.83
C GLU A 397 51.26 8.08 23.35
N GLU A 398 52.44 8.54 22.94
CA GLU A 398 52.91 8.38 21.56
C GLU A 398 53.12 6.91 21.16
N TRP A 399 53.51 6.06 22.13
CA TRP A 399 53.69 4.62 21.93
C TRP A 399 52.33 3.93 21.80
N ILE A 400 51.34 4.36 22.60
CA ILE A 400 49.95 3.90 22.50
C ILE A 400 49.39 4.20 21.10
N LEU A 401 49.58 5.43 20.59
CA LEU A 401 49.14 5.83 19.24
C LEU A 401 49.79 4.96 18.16
N LEU A 402 51.09 4.68 18.28
CA LEU A 402 51.81 3.83 17.33
C LEU A 402 51.36 2.35 17.41
N CYS A 403 51.08 1.82 18.59
CA CYS A 403 50.48 0.50 18.75
C CYS A 403 49.12 0.42 18.03
N HIS A 404 48.27 1.43 18.17
CA HIS A 404 47.01 1.50 17.41
C HIS A 404 47.24 1.54 15.89
N ARG A 405 48.25 2.28 15.40
CA ARG A 405 48.64 2.28 13.98
C ARG A 405 49.06 0.88 13.50
N LEU A 406 49.83 0.14 14.29
CA LEU A 406 50.23 -1.24 13.97
C LEU A 406 49.02 -2.19 13.88
N VAL A 407 48.08 -2.08 14.82
CA VAL A 407 46.85 -2.87 14.78
C VAL A 407 46.03 -2.56 13.52
N ILE A 408 45.79 -1.28 13.22
CA ILE A 408 45.07 -0.88 12.00
C ILE A 408 45.81 -1.34 10.74
N ALA A 409 47.12 -1.15 10.69
CA ALA A 409 47.92 -1.56 9.55
C ALA A 409 47.81 -3.06 9.28
N ASN A 410 47.75 -3.88 10.33
CA ASN A 410 47.49 -5.30 10.21
C ASN A 410 46.05 -5.61 9.78
N GLN A 411 45.05 -4.90 10.29
CA GLN A 411 43.65 -5.17 9.96
C GLN A 411 43.28 -4.81 8.51
N PHE A 412 43.97 -3.83 7.91
CA PHE A 412 43.70 -3.35 6.54
C PHE A 412 44.85 -3.57 5.55
N ASN A 413 45.89 -4.31 5.93
CA ASN A 413 47.08 -4.56 5.11
C ASN A 413 47.71 -3.27 4.55
N LEU A 414 47.99 -2.32 5.43
CA LEU A 414 48.61 -1.05 5.07
C LEU A 414 50.10 -1.24 4.81
N SER A 415 50.66 -0.50 3.85
CA SER A 415 52.11 -0.37 3.69
C SER A 415 52.73 0.38 4.87
N LYS A 416 54.06 0.28 5.06
CA LYS A 416 54.77 1.06 6.08
C LYS A 416 54.56 2.58 5.89
N ALA A 417 54.46 3.06 4.65
CA ALA A 417 54.20 4.47 4.38
C ALA A 417 52.78 4.88 4.83
N GLU A 418 51.77 4.08 4.48
CA GLU A 418 50.39 4.31 4.89
C GLU A 418 50.23 4.26 6.41
N LEU A 419 50.81 3.27 7.08
CA LEU A 419 50.84 3.14 8.53
C LEU A 419 51.34 4.42 9.21
N LEU A 420 52.38 5.05 8.68
CA LEU A 420 53.03 6.21 9.31
C LEU A 420 52.39 7.54 8.92
N LEU A 421 51.80 7.64 7.72
CA LEU A 421 51.36 8.91 7.15
C LEU A 421 49.84 9.10 7.16
N CYS A 422 49.05 8.03 7.28
CA CYS A 422 47.60 8.17 7.28
C CYS A 422 47.09 8.96 8.51
N GLU A 423 46.03 9.72 8.29
CA GLU A 423 45.30 10.40 9.36
C GLU A 423 44.28 9.44 9.97
N VAL A 424 44.64 8.80 11.08
CA VAL A 424 43.86 7.73 11.71
C VAL A 424 42.43 8.16 12.05
N GLY A 425 42.24 9.42 12.48
CA GLY A 425 40.92 9.97 12.80
C GLY A 425 39.98 10.14 11.60
N GLN A 426 40.51 10.18 10.37
CA GLN A 426 39.73 10.35 9.14
C GLN A 426 39.65 9.08 8.28
N LEU A 427 40.31 7.99 8.70
CA LEU A 427 40.32 6.72 7.96
C LEU A 427 38.92 6.13 7.79
N GLN A 428 38.07 6.22 8.81
CA GLN A 428 36.81 5.48 8.87
C GLN A 428 35.67 6.21 8.16
N HIS A 429 35.10 5.56 7.15
CA HIS A 429 33.77 5.86 6.62
C HIS A 429 32.77 4.75 7.01
N GLU A 430 31.49 4.91 6.68
CA GLU A 430 30.44 3.96 7.09
C GLU A 430 30.73 2.52 6.67
N HIS A 431 31.22 2.34 5.44
CA HIS A 431 31.37 1.05 4.77
C HIS A 431 32.80 0.68 4.37
N CYS A 432 33.73 1.63 4.39
CA CYS A 432 35.12 1.41 3.99
C CYS A 432 36.09 2.29 4.77
N VAL A 433 37.37 1.94 4.67
CA VAL A 433 38.50 2.77 5.07
C VAL A 433 39.05 3.51 3.85
N VAL A 434 39.27 4.81 4.00
CA VAL A 434 39.91 5.66 2.97
C VAL A 434 41.33 5.95 3.41
N VAL A 435 42.29 5.37 2.71
CA VAL A 435 43.72 5.61 2.96
C VAL A 435 44.22 6.61 1.93
N ASP A 436 44.22 7.90 2.29
CA ASP A 436 44.75 8.98 1.46
C ASP A 436 46.00 9.60 2.10
N ILE A 437 47.15 9.38 1.48
CA ILE A 437 48.44 9.93 1.93
C ILE A 437 49.03 10.90 0.89
N ARG A 438 48.21 11.39 -0.05
CA ARG A 438 48.68 12.28 -1.13
C ARG A 438 49.23 13.61 -0.65
N HIS A 439 48.80 14.08 0.52
CA HIS A 439 49.33 15.30 1.12
C HIS A 439 50.86 15.22 1.28
N GLU A 440 51.34 14.05 1.70
CA GLU A 440 52.76 13.78 1.96
C GLU A 440 53.44 13.11 0.74
N LEU A 441 52.71 12.25 0.02
CA LEU A 441 53.20 11.49 -1.13
C LEU A 441 52.25 11.62 -2.34
N PRO A 442 52.31 12.73 -3.11
CA PRO A 442 51.35 13.03 -4.19
C PRO A 442 51.26 12.00 -5.32
N LYS A 443 52.27 11.13 -5.47
CA LYS A 443 52.32 10.09 -6.50
C LYS A 443 51.54 8.83 -6.13
N ILE A 444 51.21 8.64 -4.86
CA ILE A 444 50.49 7.46 -4.38
C ILE A 444 48.99 7.70 -4.54
N LEU A 445 48.29 6.75 -5.16
CA LEU A 445 46.83 6.83 -5.28
C LEU A 445 46.17 6.41 -3.96
N PRO A 446 45.06 7.06 -3.56
CA PRO A 446 44.32 6.64 -2.39
C PRO A 446 43.75 5.23 -2.57
N ARG A 447 43.67 4.48 -1.48
CA ARG A 447 43.07 3.14 -1.46
C ARG A 447 41.75 3.16 -0.71
N LEU A 448 40.79 2.39 -1.22
CA LEU A 448 39.51 2.15 -0.58
C LEU A 448 39.47 0.69 -0.15
N ILE A 449 39.37 0.45 1.16
CA ILE A 449 39.46 -0.90 1.73
C ILE A 449 38.15 -1.21 2.46
N GLN A 450 37.52 -2.34 2.16
CA GLN A 450 36.24 -2.69 2.76
C GLN A 450 36.38 -3.02 4.25
N ILE A 451 35.39 -2.61 5.06
CA ILE A 451 35.28 -3.02 6.47
C ILE A 451 34.40 -4.28 6.51
N ASP A 452 35.02 -5.45 6.63
CA ASP A 452 34.36 -6.76 6.55
C ASP A 452 34.07 -7.37 7.92
N THR A 453 34.89 -7.07 8.93
CA THR A 453 34.81 -7.73 10.24
C THR A 453 34.47 -6.76 11.36
N THR A 454 33.80 -7.28 12.40
CA THR A 454 33.56 -6.54 13.64
C THR A 454 34.87 -6.20 14.36
N LEU A 455 35.93 -6.99 14.17
CA LEU A 455 37.27 -6.70 14.69
C LEU A 455 37.86 -5.46 14.01
N GLN A 456 37.88 -5.40 12.68
CA GLN A 456 38.31 -4.21 11.92
C GLN A 456 37.59 -2.94 12.41
N ARG A 457 36.27 -2.99 12.57
CA ARG A 457 35.48 -1.86 13.08
C ARG A 457 35.85 -1.47 14.51
N ARG A 458 36.05 -2.44 15.40
CA ARG A 458 36.49 -2.18 16.79
C ARG A 458 37.88 -1.55 16.85
N SER A 459 38.82 -2.04 16.03
CA SER A 459 40.18 -1.50 15.96
C SER A 459 40.19 -0.04 15.49
N LEU A 460 39.38 0.30 14.49
CA LEU A 460 39.21 1.69 14.04
C LEU A 460 38.62 2.59 15.13
N LEU A 461 37.55 2.16 15.80
CA LEU A 461 36.93 2.92 16.88
C LEU A 461 37.87 3.14 18.07
N ALA A 462 38.62 2.10 18.46
CA ALA A 462 39.59 2.18 19.54
C ALA A 462 40.71 3.18 19.22
N ALA A 463 41.26 3.10 18.00
CA ALA A 463 42.26 4.05 17.54
C ALA A 463 41.70 5.47 17.42
N GLY A 464 40.52 5.64 16.82
CA GLY A 464 39.88 6.95 16.70
C GLY A 464 39.68 7.63 18.06
N LYS A 465 39.31 6.86 19.10
CA LYS A 465 39.20 7.37 20.48
C LYS A 465 40.56 7.79 21.04
N ALA A 466 41.61 6.99 20.85
CA ALA A 466 42.95 7.32 21.32
C ALA A 466 43.48 8.60 20.66
N PHE A 467 43.31 8.73 19.35
CA PHE A 467 43.76 9.88 18.57
C PHE A 467 42.94 11.16 18.82
N ALA A 468 41.64 11.04 19.11
CA ALA A 468 40.81 12.20 19.46
C ALA A 468 41.13 12.75 20.86
N GLY A 469 41.66 11.92 21.76
CA GLY A 469 42.06 12.32 23.10
C GLY A 469 43.47 12.94 23.19
N SER A 470 44.26 12.82 22.13
CA SER A 470 45.66 13.23 22.10
C SER A 470 45.87 14.63 21.50
N GLU A 471 46.87 15.37 21.95
CA GLU A 471 47.25 16.65 21.33
C GLU A 471 47.75 16.44 19.88
N SER A 472 47.32 17.31 18.96
CA SER A 472 47.58 17.15 17.51
C SER A 472 49.07 17.13 17.13
N ASP A 473 49.95 17.65 17.98
CA ASP A 473 51.39 17.77 17.72
C ASP A 473 52.20 16.53 18.15
N LEU A 474 51.61 15.60 18.94
CA LEU A 474 52.32 14.44 19.51
C LEU A 474 52.86 13.47 18.45
N GLU A 475 52.21 13.38 17.31
CA GLU A 475 52.68 12.50 16.24
C GLU A 475 53.99 12.98 15.62
N GLY A 476 54.21 14.30 15.61
CA GLY A 476 55.36 14.92 14.99
C GLY A 476 55.47 14.67 13.48
N ASN A 477 56.63 15.02 12.93
CA ASN A 477 56.95 14.84 11.51
C ASN A 477 57.30 13.38 11.17
N LEU A 478 57.37 13.06 9.87
CA LEU A 478 57.68 11.71 9.39
C LEU A 478 58.98 11.12 9.96
N ARG A 479 60.01 11.94 10.20
CA ARG A 479 61.27 11.46 10.80
C ARG A 479 61.07 10.99 12.23
N GLN A 480 60.33 11.76 13.03
CA GLN A 480 59.96 11.38 14.40
C GLN A 480 59.10 10.11 14.42
N ARG A 481 58.09 10.02 13.54
CA ARG A 481 57.26 8.83 13.39
C ARG A 481 58.06 7.57 13.04
N ARG A 482 59.04 7.68 12.13
CA ARG A 482 59.95 6.57 11.77
C ARG A 482 60.83 6.14 12.94
N TYR A 483 61.44 7.10 13.64
CA TYR A 483 62.25 6.80 14.82
C TYR A 483 61.44 6.08 15.90
N ARG A 484 60.22 6.56 16.16
CA ARG A 484 59.28 5.95 17.10
C ARG A 484 58.88 4.54 16.64
N PHE A 485 58.59 4.37 15.36
CA PHE A 485 58.30 3.06 14.77
C PHE A 485 59.40 2.04 15.05
N ASP A 486 60.66 2.39 14.77
CA ASP A 486 61.77 1.46 14.97
C ASP A 486 61.93 1.12 16.46
N ARG A 487 61.80 2.11 17.37
CA ARG A 487 61.90 1.89 18.83
C ARG A 487 60.79 1.02 19.41
N VAL A 488 59.54 1.29 19.06
CA VAL A 488 58.40 0.52 19.58
C VAL A 488 58.42 -0.89 19.03
N THR A 489 58.77 -1.08 17.75
CA THR A 489 58.82 -2.43 17.17
C THR A 489 59.98 -3.26 17.73
N GLU A 490 61.14 -2.66 18.02
CA GLU A 490 62.23 -3.31 18.77
C GLU A 490 61.77 -3.73 20.17
N TRP A 491 61.13 -2.83 20.92
CA TRP A 491 60.64 -3.10 22.27
C TRP A 491 59.57 -4.19 22.29
N LEU A 492 58.56 -4.11 21.42
CA LEU A 492 57.49 -5.11 21.32
C LEU A 492 58.06 -6.51 21.08
N LYS A 493 59.04 -6.62 20.18
CA LYS A 493 59.72 -7.90 19.93
C LYS A 493 60.48 -8.37 21.16
N ALA A 494 61.31 -7.53 21.77
CA ALA A 494 62.09 -7.92 22.94
C ALA A 494 61.22 -8.41 24.11
N THR A 495 60.09 -7.73 24.35
CA THR A 495 59.19 -8.03 25.48
C THR A 495 58.32 -9.25 25.22
N PHE A 496 57.75 -9.41 24.01
CA PHE A 496 56.70 -10.42 23.77
C PHE A 496 57.13 -11.61 22.89
N SER A 497 58.32 -11.61 22.29
CA SER A 497 58.79 -12.74 21.47
C SER A 497 58.98 -14.03 22.26
N HIS A 498 59.32 -13.93 23.55
CA HIS A 498 59.62 -15.09 24.41
C HIS A 498 58.36 -15.78 24.92
N ASP A 499 57.24 -15.06 25.04
CA ASP A 499 55.94 -15.62 25.47
C ASP A 499 55.32 -16.57 24.43
N GLN A 500 55.74 -16.51 23.17
CA GLN A 500 55.24 -17.40 22.10
C GLN A 500 55.99 -18.73 22.01
N ALA A 501 57.15 -18.88 22.65
CA ALA A 501 57.90 -20.15 22.65
C ALA A 501 57.44 -21.13 23.76
N LEU A 502 56.62 -20.66 24.70
CA LEU A 502 56.13 -21.41 25.87
C LEU A 502 54.63 -21.73 25.82
N ALA A 503 53.91 -21.25 24.81
CA ALA A 503 52.47 -21.51 24.57
C ALA A 503 52.32 -22.26 23.24
#